data_AF-A0A8H5NMR8-F1
#
_entry.id   AF-A0A8H5NMR8-F1
#
_cell.length_a   1.000
_cell.length_b   1.000
_cell.length_c   1.000
_cell.angle_alpha   90.00
_cell.angle_beta   90.00
_cell.angle_gamma   90.00
#
_symmetry.space_group_name_H-M   'P 1'
#
loop_
_entity.id
_entity.type
_entity.pdbx_description
1 polymer ?
#
loop_
_entity_poly.entity_id
_entity_poly.type
_entity_poly.pdbx_seq_one_letter_code
_entity_poly.pdbx_strand_id
1 'polypeptide(L)'
;EIFKIFRILGTPTEENWPGVTSYPDFKASFPKWQRDYSKDLCKDLDAHGLELLEMLLVYDPAGRISAKAAYNHPYFEPLLAQEQASAQANGYYH
;
A
#
# COMPACT_ATOMS: atom_id res chain seq x y z
N GLU A 1 6.79 -0.26 18.01
CA GLU A 1 7.73 -1.38 17.81
C GLU A 1 7.68 -1.86 16.36
N ILE A 2 8.82 -1.98 15.68
CA ILE A 2 8.91 -2.30 14.24
C ILE A 2 8.55 -3.75 13.91
N PHE A 3 8.68 -4.67 14.88
CA PHE A 3 8.42 -6.10 14.67
C PHE A 3 6.97 -6.43 14.33
N LYS A 4 6.00 -5.57 14.67
CA LYS A 4 4.60 -5.75 14.24
C LYS A 4 4.49 -5.69 12.72
N ILE A 5 5.22 -4.78 12.08
CA ILE A 5 5.27 -4.65 10.63
C ILE A 5 5.96 -5.88 10.04
N PHE A 6 7.12 -6.28 10.59
CA PHE A 6 7.88 -7.42 10.07
C PHE A 6 7.15 -8.76 10.17
N ARG A 7 6.30 -8.95 11.19
CA ARG A 7 5.48 -10.16 11.33
C ARG A 7 4.40 -10.27 10.25
N ILE A 8 3.93 -9.14 9.72
CA ILE A 8 2.87 -9.09 8.70
C ILE A 8 3.48 -9.09 7.30
N LEU A 9 4.44 -8.20 7.05
CA LEU A 9 5.01 -7.96 5.73
C LEU A 9 6.33 -8.71 5.47
N GLY A 10 6.81 -9.48 6.45
CA GLY A 10 8.14 -10.09 6.41
C GLY A 10 9.23 -9.10 6.84
N THR A 11 10.43 -9.59 7.13
CA THR A 11 11.56 -8.70 7.43
C THR A 11 12.14 -8.19 6.11
N PRO A 12 12.35 -6.86 5.94
CA PRO A 12 12.85 -6.33 4.68
C PRO A 12 14.26 -6.86 4.38
N THR A 13 14.53 -7.04 3.09
CA THR A 13 15.77 -7.56 2.52
C THR A 13 16.28 -6.58 1.46
N GLU A 14 17.53 -6.74 1.03
CA GLU A 14 18.09 -5.95 -0.08
C GLU A 14 17.35 -6.18 -1.41
N GLU A 15 16.57 -7.25 -1.53
CA GLU A 15 15.75 -7.53 -2.71
C GLU A 15 14.50 -6.65 -2.77
N ASN A 16 13.79 -6.48 -1.65
CA ASN A 16 12.54 -5.71 -1.61
C ASN A 16 12.70 -4.26 -1.13
N TRP A 17 13.87 -3.93 -0.57
CA TRP A 17 14.28 -2.59 -0.21
C TRP A 17 15.80 -2.44 -0.34
N PRO A 18 16.30 -2.09 -1.54
CA PRO A 18 17.72 -1.86 -1.76
C PRO A 18 18.27 -0.77 -0.83
N GLY A 19 19.37 -1.08 -0.15
CA GLY A 19 20.04 -0.21 0.82
C GLY A 19 19.50 -0.28 2.24
N VAL A 20 18.47 -1.07 2.53
CA VAL A 20 17.88 -1.15 3.88
C VAL A 20 18.87 -1.58 4.96
N THR A 21 19.82 -2.45 4.62
CA THR A 21 20.83 -2.94 5.59
C THR A 21 21.87 -1.89 5.96
N SER A 22 21.96 -0.80 5.18
CA SER A 22 22.90 0.30 5.44
C SER A 22 22.38 1.32 6.46
N TYR A 23 21.09 1.29 6.80
CA TYR A 23 20.53 2.23 7.77
C TYR A 23 21.08 1.98 9.19
N PRO A 24 21.41 3.04 9.96
CA PRO A 24 22.00 2.90 11.31
C PRO A 24 21.18 2.04 12.28
N ASP A 25 19.86 2.11 12.16
CA ASP A 25 18.92 1.41 13.03
C ASP A 25 18.58 0.00 12.54
N PHE A 26 18.98 -0.37 11.32
CA PHE A 26 18.81 -1.73 10.84
C PHE A 26 19.82 -2.65 11.53
N LYS A 27 19.33 -3.71 12.18
CA LYS A 27 20.18 -4.70 12.86
C LYS A 27 20.12 -6.02 12.12
N ALA A 28 21.29 -6.55 11.75
CA ALA A 28 21.40 -7.88 11.15
C ALA A 28 20.77 -8.98 12.02
N SER A 29 20.76 -8.78 13.34
CA SER A 29 20.17 -9.64 14.36
C SER A 29 18.63 -9.61 14.45
N PHE A 30 17.94 -8.76 13.67
CA PHE A 30 16.48 -8.81 13.63
C PHE A 30 16.00 -10.19 13.19
N PRO A 31 14.95 -10.75 13.84
CA PRO A 31 14.37 -12.02 13.43
C PRO A 31 13.95 -11.96 11.96
N LYS A 32 14.13 -13.06 11.24
CA LYS A 32 13.82 -13.14 9.80
C LYS A 32 12.43 -13.77 9.64
N TRP A 33 11.42 -12.91 9.57
CA TRP A 33 10.06 -13.34 9.21
C TRP A 33 9.89 -13.35 7.70
N GLN A 34 9.20 -14.38 7.20
CA GLN A 34 8.74 -14.43 5.81
C GLN A 34 7.26 -14.08 5.76
N ARG A 35 6.89 -13.31 4.75
CA ARG A 35 5.51 -12.96 4.50
C ARG A 35 4.74 -14.16 3.94
N ASP A 36 3.54 -14.38 4.46
CA ASP A 36 2.61 -15.37 3.95
C ASP A 36 1.61 -14.69 2.99
N TYR A 37 1.91 -14.74 1.70
CA TYR A 37 1.09 -14.13 0.65
C TYR A 37 -0.25 -14.84 0.43
N SER A 38 -0.50 -16.00 1.06
CA SER A 38 -1.82 -16.65 1.02
C SER A 38 -2.84 -15.99 1.96
N LYS A 39 -2.39 -15.06 2.80
CA LYS A 39 -3.22 -14.32 3.74
C LYS A 39 -3.38 -12.88 3.30
N ASP A 40 -4.63 -12.48 3.13
CA ASP A 40 -5.00 -11.11 2.89
C ASP A 40 -4.57 -10.21 4.06
N LEU A 41 -4.06 -9.02 3.73
CA LEU A 41 -3.70 -8.01 4.72
C LEU A 41 -4.94 -7.46 5.46
N CYS A 42 -6.09 -7.45 4.79
CA CYS A 42 -7.36 -6.98 5.36
C CYS A 42 -8.53 -7.79 4.77
N LYS A 43 -9.31 -8.45 5.62
CA LYS A 43 -10.43 -9.30 5.17
C LYS A 43 -11.65 -8.51 4.69
N ASP A 44 -11.71 -7.23 5.04
CA ASP A 44 -12.87 -6.36 4.75
C ASP A 44 -12.69 -5.57 3.45
N LEU A 45 -11.62 -5.82 2.69
CA LEU A 45 -11.34 -5.20 1.40
C LEU A 45 -11.66 -6.16 0.26
N ASP A 46 -12.14 -5.60 -0.85
CA ASP A 46 -12.25 -6.33 -2.11
C ASP A 46 -10.87 -6.45 -2.80
N ALA A 47 -10.84 -7.05 -4.00
CA ALA A 47 -9.60 -7.29 -4.74
C ALA A 47 -8.84 -5.98 -5.05
N HIS A 48 -9.53 -4.92 -5.47
CA HIS A 48 -8.89 -3.63 -5.77
C HIS A 48 -8.41 -2.93 -4.50
N GLY A 49 -9.14 -3.05 -3.39
CA GLY A 49 -8.74 -2.50 -2.10
C GLY A 49 -7.51 -3.19 -1.54
N LEU A 50 -7.45 -4.53 -1.64
CA LEU A 50 -6.28 -5.32 -1.28
C LEU A 50 -5.08 -4.92 -2.13
N GLU A 51 -5.24 -4.87 -3.45
CA GLU A 51 -4.18 -4.44 -4.38
C GLU A 51 -3.64 -3.05 -4.02
N LEU A 52 -4.52 -2.07 -3.78
CA LEU A 52 -4.10 -0.73 -3.38
C LEU A 52 -3.35 -0.75 -2.05
N LEU A 53 -3.81 -1.53 -1.07
CA LEU A 53 -3.16 -1.68 0.23
C LEU A 53 -1.76 -2.29 0.10
N GLU A 54 -1.57 -3.28 -0.77
CA GLU A 54 -0.24 -3.82 -1.11
C GLU A 54 0.68 -2.74 -1.64
N MET A 55 0.20 -1.95 -2.62
CA MET A 55 0.99 -0.88 -3.25
C MET A 55 1.36 0.24 -2.28
N LEU A 56 0.49 0.53 -1.30
CA LEU A 56 0.73 1.51 -0.23
C LEU A 56 1.75 1.02 0.82
N LEU A 57 1.90 -0.29 0.98
CA LEU A 57 2.75 -0.90 2.02
C LEU A 57 4.08 -1.45 1.49
N VAL A 58 4.43 -1.17 0.23
CA VAL A 58 5.76 -1.46 -0.34
C VAL A 58 6.85 -0.89 0.55
N TYR A 59 7.84 -1.73 0.89
CA TYR A 59 8.94 -1.38 1.79
C TYR A 59 9.77 -0.22 1.25
N ASP A 60 10.32 -0.39 0.04
CA ASP A 60 11.10 0.66 -0.63
C ASP A 60 10.23 1.91 -0.87
N PRO A 61 10.54 3.05 -0.23
CA PRO A 61 9.81 4.29 -0.46
C PRO A 61 9.81 4.73 -1.92
N ALA A 62 10.85 4.40 -2.70
CA ALA A 62 10.94 4.76 -4.11
C ALA A 62 9.96 3.95 -4.99
N GLY A 63 9.64 2.72 -4.58
CA GLY A 63 8.68 1.85 -5.27
C GLY A 63 7.23 1.99 -4.77
N ARG A 64 7.00 2.71 -3.68
CA ARG A 64 5.67 2.89 -3.09
C ARG A 64 4.79 3.80 -3.94
N ILE A 65 3.52 3.43 -4.09
CA ILE A 65 2.56 4.24 -4.87
C ILE A 65 2.45 5.67 -4.31
N SER A 66 2.47 6.66 -5.20
CA SER A 66 2.26 8.06 -4.81
C SER A 66 0.79 8.32 -4.48
N ALA A 67 0.51 9.34 -3.67
CA ALA A 67 -0.86 9.74 -3.35
C ALA A 67 -1.68 10.05 -4.62
N LYS A 68 -1.08 10.70 -5.62
CA LYS A 68 -1.74 11.00 -6.90
C LYS A 68 -2.10 9.72 -7.66
N ALA A 69 -1.20 8.72 -7.69
CA ALA A 69 -1.48 7.45 -8.35
C ALA A 69 -2.53 6.65 -7.58
N ALA A 70 -2.45 6.61 -6.24
CA ALA A 70 -3.43 5.93 -5.37
C ALA A 70 -4.84 6.50 -5.56
N TYR A 71 -4.98 7.83 -5.67
CA TYR A 71 -6.27 8.47 -5.94
C TYR A 71 -6.91 8.02 -7.26
N ASN A 72 -6.09 7.72 -8.28
CA ASN A 72 -6.56 7.25 -9.59
C ASN A 72 -6.63 5.70 -9.67
N HIS A 73 -6.51 4.99 -8.55
CA HIS A 73 -6.59 3.53 -8.54
C HIS A 73 -8.03 3.04 -8.77
N PRO A 74 -8.26 1.90 -9.45
CA PRO A 74 -9.59 1.32 -9.68
C PRO A 74 -10.47 1.20 -8.44
N TYR A 75 -9.85 1.04 -7.26
CA TYR A 75 -10.55 1.01 -5.98
C TYR A 75 -11.44 2.26 -5.74
N PHE A 76 -11.03 3.43 -6.21
CA PHE A 76 -11.79 4.68 -6.06
C PHE A 76 -12.65 5.04 -7.27
N GLU A 77 -12.58 4.30 -8.40
CA GLU A 77 -13.38 4.61 -9.59
C GLU A 77 -14.90 4.74 -9.32
N PRO A 78 -15.53 3.84 -8.53
CA PRO A 78 -16.95 3.99 -8.21
C PRO A 78 -17.29 5.29 -7.46
N LEU A 79 -16.40 5.73 -6.56
CA LEU A 79 -16.57 6.97 -5.82
C LEU A 79 -16.43 8.20 -6.74
N LEU A 80 -15.42 8.20 -7.61
CA LEU A 80 -15.17 9.28 -8.56
C LEU A 80 -16.32 9.44 -9.56
N ALA A 81 -16.90 8.32 -10.01
CA ALA A 81 -18.08 8.34 -10.87
C ALA A 81 -19.30 8.97 -10.16
N GLN A 82 -19.48 8.70 -8.86
CA GLN A 82 -20.55 9.29 -8.05
C GLN A 82 -20.35 10.79 -7.82
N GLU A 83 -19.12 11.23 -7.55
CA GLU A 83 -18.76 12.64 -7.41
C GLU A 83 -19.04 13.40 -8.71
N GLN A 84 -18.67 12.85 -9.86
CA GLN A 84 -18.92 13.46 -11.16
C GLN A 84 -20.41 13.54 -11.48
N ALA A 85 -21.17 12.47 -11.21
CA ALA A 85 -22.61 12.47 -11.41
C ALA A 85 -23.34 13.49 -10.51
N SER A 86 -22.92 13.61 -9.25
CA SER A 86 -23.49 14.59 -8.32
C SER A 86 -23.12 16.04 -8.67
N ALA A 87 -21.90 16.28 -9.16
CA ALA A 87 -21.49 17.59 -9.66
C ALA A 87 -22.28 18.02 -10.91
N GLN A 88 -22.57 17.08 -11.82
CA GLN A 88 -23.40 17.33 -13.00
C GLN A 88 -24.87 17.58 -12.63
N ALA A 89 -25.41 16.86 -11.66
CA ALA A 89 -26.77 17.07 -11.16
C ALA A 89 -26.95 18.43 -10.46
N ASN A 90 -25.88 18.99 -9.89
CA ASN A 90 -25.89 20.28 -9.18
C ASN A 90 -25.58 21.51 -10.06
N GLY A 91 -25.56 21.39 -11.40
CA GLY A 91 -25.79 22.53 -12.29
C GLY A 91 -24.67 23.58 -12.44
N TYR A 92 -23.39 23.19 -12.44
CA TYR A 92 -22.26 24.11 -12.68
C TYR A 92 -21.86 24.30 -14.16
N TYR A 93 -22.78 24.03 -15.09
CA TYR A 93 -22.62 24.40 -16.50
C TYR A 93 -23.86 25.15 -16.98
N HIS A 94 -23.80 26.47 -16.88
CA HIS A 94 -24.62 27.40 -17.65
C HIS A 94 -23.74 28.55 -18.14
#